data_AF-A0A7E5WCY4-F1
#
_entry.id   AF-A0A7E5WCY4-F1
#
_cell.length_a   1.000
_cell.length_b   1.000
_cell.length_c   1.000
_cell.angle_alpha   90.00
_cell.angle_beta   90.00
_cell.angle_gamma   90.00
#
_symmetry.space_group_name_H-M   'P 1'
#
loop_
_entity.id
_entity.type
_entity.pdbx_description
1 polymer ?
#
loop_
_entity_poly.entity_id
_entity_poly.type
_entity_poly.pdbx_seq_one_letter_code
_entity_poly.pdbx_strand_id
1 'polypeptide(L)'
;MQVIGPEELAAELREEDPDSLNPVEQALLKGDNLDFGALYPTLKDADPETLLAVIKRAISTGQFLPHWFLQRYLEVDGAGMVRALLAGGRAAEAGALCCAALRRALLGLLPRAGAAPRAAPLALADLLLAELAHHSADPYVLQIYNELDDLVKEYTKVVVRVSEDMKLVQLDTSVN
;
A
#
# COMPACT_ATOMS: atom_id res chain seq x y z
N MET A 1 36.10 4.60 26.49
CA MET A 1 35.30 5.21 25.40
C MET A 1 36.27 5.96 24.51
N GLN A 2 36.69 5.36 23.39
CA GLN A 2 37.39 6.08 22.34
C GLN A 2 36.34 6.92 21.60
N VAL A 3 36.56 8.23 21.58
CA VAL A 3 35.72 9.18 20.84
C VAL A 3 36.28 9.20 19.43
N ILE A 4 35.55 8.59 18.49
CA ILE A 4 35.89 8.60 17.06
C ILE A 4 35.89 10.06 16.59
N GLY A 5 36.97 10.48 15.93
CA GLY A 5 37.10 11.84 15.42
C GLY A 5 36.14 12.09 14.24
N PRO A 6 35.68 13.33 14.01
CA PRO A 6 34.79 13.65 12.88
C PRO A 6 35.39 13.31 11.51
N GLU A 7 36.71 13.24 11.38
CA GLU A 7 37.39 12.81 10.15
C GLU A 7 37.42 11.29 9.96
N GLU A 8 37.50 10.51 11.04
CA GLU A 8 37.39 9.03 11.01
C GLU A 8 35.94 8.61 10.71
N LEU A 9 34.95 9.30 11.30
CA LEU A 9 33.55 9.10 10.98
C LEU A 9 33.23 9.46 9.51
N ALA A 10 33.85 10.51 8.98
CA ALA A 10 33.71 10.89 7.57
C ALA A 10 34.48 9.97 6.60
N ALA A 11 35.50 9.26 7.08
CA ALA A 11 36.22 8.24 6.32
C ALA A 11 35.43 6.92 6.28
N GLU A 12 34.86 6.48 7.40
CA GLU A 12 33.95 5.32 7.44
C GLU A 12 32.70 5.56 6.57
N LEU A 13 32.13 6.77 6.58
CA LEU A 13 31.01 7.14 5.70
C LEU A 13 31.40 7.25 4.20
N ARG A 14 32.69 7.34 3.88
CA ARG A 14 33.18 7.35 2.48
C ARG A 14 33.47 5.95 1.94
N GLU A 15 33.56 4.94 2.80
CA GLU A 15 33.85 3.55 2.43
C GLU A 15 32.60 2.68 2.18
N GLU A 16 31.41 3.27 2.03
CA GLU A 16 30.30 2.56 1.39
C GLU A 16 30.57 2.50 -0.12
N ASP A 17 31.35 1.49 -0.53
CA ASP A 17 31.60 1.17 -1.92
C ASP A 17 30.24 0.98 -2.64
N PRO A 18 29.88 1.80 -3.64
CA PRO A 18 28.59 1.70 -4.30
C PRO A 18 28.35 0.32 -4.95
N ASP A 19 29.40 -0.46 -5.20
CA ASP A 19 29.32 -1.84 -5.67
C ASP A 19 28.91 -2.86 -4.58
N SER A 20 28.91 -2.46 -3.31
CA SER A 20 28.41 -3.28 -2.18
C SER A 20 26.90 -3.12 -1.94
N LEU A 21 26.30 -2.06 -2.48
CA LEU A 21 24.87 -1.77 -2.34
C LEU A 21 24.02 -2.73 -3.17
N ASN A 22 22.84 -3.05 -2.66
CA ASN A 22 21.93 -3.90 -3.42
C ASN A 22 21.42 -3.17 -4.69
N PRO A 23 20.96 -3.91 -5.71
CA PRO A 23 20.54 -3.29 -6.98
C PRO A 23 19.45 -2.22 -6.85
N VAL A 24 18.61 -2.32 -5.81
CA VAL A 24 17.53 -1.34 -5.54
C VAL A 24 18.12 -0.06 -4.97
N GLU A 25 19.02 -0.15 -3.99
CA GLU A 25 19.73 0.99 -3.40
C GLU A 25 20.53 1.76 -4.46
N GLN A 26 21.28 1.04 -5.30
CA GLN A 26 21.99 1.64 -6.44
C GLN A 26 21.03 2.37 -7.38
N ALA A 27 19.89 1.77 -7.71
CA ALA A 27 18.89 2.39 -8.58
C ALA A 27 18.26 3.63 -7.93
N LEU A 28 18.00 3.60 -6.62
CA LEU A 28 17.48 4.74 -5.87
C LEU A 28 18.46 5.89 -5.79
N LEU A 29 19.78 5.64 -5.78
CA LEU A 29 20.83 6.67 -5.77
C LEU A 29 21.02 7.35 -7.13
N LYS A 30 20.94 6.60 -8.24
CA LYS A 30 21.17 7.14 -9.60
C LYS A 30 20.19 8.25 -9.97
N GLY A 31 18.98 8.20 -9.44
CA GLY A 31 17.99 9.26 -9.61
C GLY A 31 17.19 9.22 -10.91
N ASP A 32 17.55 8.31 -11.82
CA ASP A 32 16.85 8.05 -13.08
C ASP A 32 15.57 7.20 -12.87
N ASN A 33 14.84 6.97 -13.96
CA ASN A 33 13.74 6.02 -13.99
C ASN A 33 14.22 4.61 -13.61
N LEU A 34 13.44 3.95 -12.77
CA LEU A 34 13.75 2.62 -12.25
C LEU A 34 13.49 1.55 -13.32
N ASP A 35 14.45 0.68 -13.57
CA ASP A 35 14.22 -0.50 -14.41
C ASP A 35 13.52 -1.60 -13.59
N PHE A 36 12.19 -1.57 -13.57
CA PHE A 36 11.38 -2.58 -12.89
C PHE A 36 11.61 -4.00 -13.43
N GLY A 37 12.05 -4.17 -14.69
CA GLY A 37 12.40 -5.48 -15.23
C GLY A 37 13.66 -6.03 -14.57
N ALA A 38 14.71 -5.21 -14.50
CA ALA A 38 15.95 -5.56 -13.81
C ALA A 38 15.77 -5.74 -12.30
N LEU A 39 14.89 -4.93 -11.67
CA LEU A 39 14.65 -4.97 -10.23
C LEU A 39 13.66 -6.05 -9.77
N TYR A 40 12.92 -6.70 -10.68
CA TYR A 40 11.92 -7.72 -10.34
C TYR A 40 12.44 -8.83 -9.41
N PRO A 41 13.63 -9.44 -9.64
CA PRO A 41 14.13 -10.53 -8.78
C PRO A 41 14.29 -10.13 -7.32
N THR A 42 14.59 -8.85 -7.06
CA THR A 42 14.74 -8.29 -5.70
C THR A 42 13.41 -7.82 -5.14
N LEU A 43 12.61 -7.11 -5.94
CA LEU A 43 11.37 -6.49 -5.48
C LEU A 43 10.22 -7.47 -5.23
N LYS A 44 10.20 -8.63 -5.90
CA LYS A 44 9.15 -9.64 -5.70
C LYS A 44 9.06 -10.14 -4.25
N ASP A 45 10.17 -10.12 -3.52
CA ASP A 45 10.26 -10.60 -2.13
C ASP A 45 10.66 -9.48 -1.15
N ALA A 46 10.71 -8.22 -1.62
CA ALA A 46 11.11 -7.09 -0.80
C ALA A 46 10.12 -6.81 0.35
N ASP A 47 10.66 -6.20 1.40
CA ASP A 47 9.93 -5.71 2.56
C ASP A 47 9.15 -4.41 2.24
N PRO A 48 8.18 -4.01 3.08
CA PRO A 48 7.36 -2.83 2.82
C PRO A 48 8.14 -1.50 2.76
N GLU A 49 9.26 -1.37 3.47
CA GLU A 49 10.05 -0.12 3.49
C GLU A 49 10.80 0.05 2.16
N THR A 50 11.38 -1.03 1.65
CA THR A 50 12.00 -1.06 0.33
C THR A 50 10.98 -0.74 -0.77
N LEU A 51 9.79 -1.34 -0.72
CA LEU A 51 8.71 -1.05 -1.67
C LEU A 51 8.23 0.41 -1.57
N LEU A 52 8.20 0.99 -0.35
CA LEU A 52 7.88 2.40 -0.13
C LEU A 52 8.91 3.34 -0.77
N ALA A 53 10.20 3.03 -0.63
CA ALA A 53 11.27 3.82 -1.23
C ALA A 53 11.16 3.82 -2.76
N VAL A 54 10.92 2.65 -3.35
CA VAL A 54 10.72 2.46 -4.78
C VAL A 54 9.50 3.23 -5.29
N ILE A 55 8.35 3.14 -4.61
CA ILE A 55 7.15 3.85 -5.07
C ILE A 55 7.34 5.37 -4.97
N LYS A 56 7.97 5.87 -3.91
CA LYS A 56 8.26 7.31 -3.74
C LYS A 56 9.14 7.83 -4.87
N ARG A 57 10.17 7.07 -5.25
CA ARG A 57 11.03 7.39 -6.38
C ARG A 57 10.27 7.37 -7.71
N ALA A 58 9.49 6.34 -7.98
CA ALA A 58 8.71 6.26 -9.21
C ALA A 58 7.67 7.38 -9.32
N ILE A 59 7.06 7.79 -8.19
CA ILE A 59 6.17 8.95 -8.13
C ILE A 59 6.95 10.24 -8.43
N SER A 60 8.11 10.45 -7.83
CA SER A 60 8.88 11.69 -8.01
C SER A 60 9.40 11.87 -9.44
N THR A 61 9.62 10.79 -10.17
CA THR A 61 10.00 10.82 -11.59
C THR A 61 8.81 10.76 -12.55
N GLY A 62 7.57 10.70 -12.04
CA GLY A 62 6.37 10.55 -12.86
C GLY A 62 6.33 9.24 -13.66
N GLN A 63 7.07 8.22 -13.20
CA GLN A 63 7.21 6.97 -13.90
C GLN A 63 5.95 6.10 -13.77
N PHE A 64 5.63 5.42 -14.86
CA PHE A 64 4.60 4.37 -14.86
C PHE A 64 4.97 3.23 -13.91
N LEU A 65 4.00 2.77 -13.12
CA LEU A 65 4.16 1.66 -12.19
C LEU A 65 3.63 0.35 -12.79
N PRO A 66 4.45 -0.70 -12.92
CA PRO A 66 3.99 -2.00 -13.40
C PRO A 66 2.92 -2.62 -12.49
N HIS A 67 1.92 -3.26 -13.10
CA HIS A 67 0.83 -3.89 -12.36
C HIS A 67 1.31 -4.92 -11.32
N TRP A 68 2.32 -5.72 -11.66
CA TRP A 68 2.88 -6.71 -10.73
C TRP A 68 3.47 -6.07 -9.48
N PHE A 69 4.11 -4.90 -9.61
CA PHE A 69 4.70 -4.18 -8.48
C PHE A 69 3.60 -3.62 -7.58
N LEU A 70 2.57 -3.04 -8.19
CA LEU A 70 1.38 -2.57 -7.48
C LEU A 70 0.71 -3.71 -6.70
N GLN A 71 0.55 -4.88 -7.34
CA GLN A 71 -0.04 -6.05 -6.70
C GLN A 71 0.82 -6.55 -5.52
N ARG A 72 2.13 -6.67 -5.72
CA ARG A 72 3.06 -7.10 -4.66
C ARG A 72 2.99 -6.16 -3.45
N TYR A 73 3.03 -4.86 -3.68
CA TYR A 73 2.98 -3.92 -2.57
C TYR A 73 1.62 -3.93 -1.87
N LEU A 74 0.51 -4.06 -2.61
CA LEU A 74 -0.83 -4.23 -2.03
C LEU A 74 -0.93 -5.49 -1.13
N GLU A 75 -0.23 -6.57 -1.47
CA GLU A 75 -0.20 -7.80 -0.67
C GLU A 75 0.57 -7.65 0.64
N VAL A 76 1.63 -6.86 0.63
CA VAL A 76 2.53 -6.62 1.78
C VAL A 76 1.98 -5.53 2.69
N ASP A 77 1.68 -4.36 2.15
CA ASP A 77 1.17 -3.19 2.89
C ASP A 77 0.29 -2.31 1.98
N GLY A 78 -0.96 -2.75 1.80
CA GLY A 78 -1.94 -2.02 1.00
C GLY A 78 -2.26 -0.62 1.51
N ALA A 79 -2.27 -0.41 2.82
CA ALA A 79 -2.57 0.90 3.39
C ALA A 79 -1.41 1.88 3.18
N GLY A 80 -0.16 1.45 3.37
CA GLY A 80 1.03 2.24 3.08
C GLY A 80 1.12 2.62 1.61
N MET A 81 0.84 1.67 0.72
CA MET A 81 0.83 1.89 -0.72
C MET A 81 -0.22 2.94 -1.15
N VAL A 82 -1.48 2.79 -0.71
CA VAL A 82 -2.55 3.75 -1.02
C VAL A 82 -2.19 5.14 -0.52
N ARG A 83 -1.65 5.24 0.71
CA ARG A 83 -1.19 6.50 1.27
C ARG A 83 -0.06 7.13 0.45
N ALA A 84 0.91 6.32 0.00
CA ALA A 84 2.03 6.81 -0.79
C ALA A 84 1.58 7.39 -2.13
N LEU A 85 0.65 6.74 -2.82
CA LEU A 85 0.09 7.23 -4.08
C LEU A 85 -0.73 8.51 -3.89
N LEU A 86 -1.56 8.56 -2.84
CA LEU A 86 -2.34 9.76 -2.52
C LEU A 86 -1.42 10.94 -2.21
N ALA A 87 -0.40 10.74 -1.37
CA ALA A 87 0.61 11.77 -1.07
C ALA A 87 1.41 12.20 -2.31
N GLY A 88 1.53 11.32 -3.30
CA GLY A 88 2.15 11.58 -4.59
C GLY A 88 1.25 12.27 -5.62
N GLY A 89 0.02 12.66 -5.26
CA GLY A 89 -0.94 13.29 -6.17
C GLY A 89 -1.58 12.33 -7.17
N ARG A 90 -1.43 11.01 -7.00
CA ARG A 90 -2.00 9.98 -7.88
C ARG A 90 -3.33 9.46 -7.32
N ALA A 91 -4.27 10.38 -7.09
CA ALA A 91 -5.54 10.10 -6.41
C ALA A 91 -6.38 9.00 -7.10
N ALA A 92 -6.49 9.01 -8.43
CA ALA A 92 -7.25 8.01 -9.17
C ALA A 92 -6.67 6.59 -8.96
N GLU A 93 -5.35 6.45 -9.03
CA GLU A 93 -4.69 5.16 -8.81
C GLU A 93 -4.76 4.70 -7.36
N ALA A 94 -4.59 5.63 -6.42
CA ALA A 94 -4.80 5.37 -5.00
C ALA A 94 -6.24 4.89 -4.73
N GLY A 95 -7.24 5.49 -5.38
CA GLY A 95 -8.64 5.10 -5.32
C GLY A 95 -8.87 3.68 -5.83
N ALA A 96 -8.39 3.37 -7.04
CA ALA A 96 -8.52 2.03 -7.63
C ALA A 96 -7.87 0.94 -6.75
N LEU A 97 -6.71 1.23 -6.15
CA LEU A 97 -6.03 0.32 -5.24
C LEU A 97 -6.73 0.21 -3.89
N CYS A 98 -7.33 1.29 -3.39
CA CYS A 98 -8.17 1.26 -2.20
C CYS A 98 -9.41 0.37 -2.42
N CYS A 99 -10.03 0.42 -3.60
CA CYS A 99 -11.10 -0.50 -3.98
C CYS A 99 -10.61 -1.96 -3.95
N ALA A 100 -9.43 -2.25 -4.51
CA ALA A 100 -8.84 -3.59 -4.47
C ALA A 100 -8.56 -4.06 -3.03
N ALA A 101 -8.05 -3.17 -2.16
CA ALA A 101 -7.83 -3.46 -0.74
C ALA A 101 -9.15 -3.75 0.00
N LEU A 102 -10.20 -2.95 -0.23
CA LEU A 102 -11.52 -3.15 0.36
C LEU A 102 -12.16 -4.47 -0.07
N ARG A 103 -12.08 -4.83 -1.35
CA ARG A 103 -12.55 -6.14 -1.84
C ARG A 103 -11.83 -7.30 -1.16
N ARG A 104 -10.51 -7.21 -0.99
CA ARG A 104 -9.73 -8.24 -0.27
C ARG A 104 -10.14 -8.32 1.20
N ALA A 105 -10.38 -7.19 1.84
CA ALA A 105 -10.87 -7.14 3.22
C ALA A 105 -12.28 -7.75 3.35
N LEU A 106 -13.20 -7.42 2.43
CA LEU A 106 -14.53 -8.03 2.34
C LEU A 106 -14.46 -9.56 2.23
N LEU A 107 -13.62 -10.08 1.34
CA LEU A 107 -13.43 -11.51 1.17
C LEU A 107 -12.94 -12.18 2.46
N GLY A 108 -12.06 -11.51 3.22
CA GLY A 108 -11.57 -12.00 4.51
C GLY A 108 -12.63 -12.06 5.62
N LEU A 109 -13.77 -11.38 5.47
CA LEU A 109 -14.88 -11.43 6.42
C LEU A 109 -15.86 -12.58 6.13
N LEU A 110 -15.70 -13.29 5.02
CA LEU A 110 -16.58 -14.41 4.68
C LEU A 110 -16.29 -15.63 5.58
N PRO A 111 -17.32 -16.36 6.09
CA PRO A 111 -17.14 -17.47 7.02
C PRO A 111 -16.23 -18.62 6.56
N ARG A 112 -15.99 -18.73 5.24
CA ARG A 112 -15.15 -19.78 4.63
C ARG A 112 -13.81 -19.24 4.11
N ALA A 113 -13.48 -17.99 4.42
CA ALA A 113 -12.22 -17.41 4.00
C ALA A 113 -11.08 -18.11 4.76
N GLY A 114 -10.19 -18.77 4.03
CA GLY A 114 -8.96 -19.37 4.61
C GLY A 114 -7.91 -18.32 5.01
N ALA A 115 -8.15 -17.04 4.71
CA ALA A 115 -7.28 -15.93 5.04
C ALA A 115 -7.80 -15.19 6.27
N ALA A 116 -6.90 -14.87 7.20
CA ALA A 116 -7.24 -14.04 8.36
C ALA A 116 -7.78 -12.66 7.91
N PRO A 117 -8.81 -12.13 8.59
CA PRO A 117 -9.37 -10.83 8.26
C PRO A 117 -8.30 -9.74 8.40
N ARG A 118 -8.12 -8.96 7.34
CA ARG A 118 -7.23 -7.79 7.32
C ARG A 118 -8.05 -6.53 7.59
N ALA A 119 -7.48 -5.59 8.33
CA ALA A 119 -8.12 -4.30 8.56
C ALA A 119 -8.29 -3.57 7.21
N ALA A 120 -9.53 -3.16 6.91
CA ALA A 120 -9.81 -2.35 5.74
C ALA A 120 -9.24 -0.93 5.91
N PRO A 121 -8.76 -0.28 4.83
CA PRO A 121 -8.22 1.07 4.88
C PRO A 121 -9.33 2.15 4.89
N LEU A 122 -10.32 2.03 5.80
CA LEU A 122 -11.51 2.91 5.81
C LEU A 122 -11.16 4.40 5.95
N ALA A 123 -10.23 4.74 6.85
CA ALA A 123 -9.80 6.14 7.01
C ALA A 123 -9.14 6.71 5.74
N LEU A 124 -8.48 5.87 4.94
CA LEU A 124 -7.93 6.28 3.64
C LEU A 124 -9.03 6.39 2.59
N ALA A 125 -10.03 5.52 2.64
CA ALA A 125 -11.19 5.58 1.75
C ALA A 125 -11.95 6.90 1.93
N ASP A 126 -12.18 7.35 3.17
CA ASP A 126 -12.84 8.64 3.45
C ASP A 126 -12.07 9.82 2.84
N LEU A 127 -10.74 9.85 3.03
CA LEU A 127 -9.87 10.87 2.45
C LEU A 127 -9.90 10.83 0.91
N LEU A 128 -9.86 9.64 0.32
CA LEU A 128 -9.93 9.47 -1.13
C LEU A 128 -11.28 9.89 -1.71
N LEU A 129 -12.38 9.59 -1.03
CA LEU A 129 -13.71 10.03 -1.48
C LEU A 129 -13.78 11.56 -1.53
N ALA A 130 -13.26 12.25 -0.50
CA ALA A 130 -13.17 13.70 -0.50
C ALA A 130 -12.32 14.24 -1.67
N GLU A 131 -11.13 13.65 -1.89
CA GLU A 131 -10.23 14.06 -2.95
C GLU A 131 -10.82 13.81 -4.34
N LEU A 132 -11.34 12.60 -4.60
CA LEU A 132 -11.90 12.22 -5.90
C LEU A 132 -13.15 13.04 -6.25
N ALA A 133 -13.94 13.47 -5.26
CA ALA A 133 -15.11 14.32 -5.49
C ALA A 133 -14.74 15.66 -6.18
N HIS A 134 -13.57 16.22 -5.87
CA HIS A 134 -13.06 17.43 -6.51
C HIS A 134 -12.71 17.25 -8.00
N HIS A 135 -12.55 16.00 -8.44
CA HIS A 135 -12.15 15.63 -9.80
C HIS A 135 -13.26 14.89 -10.57
N SER A 136 -14.51 14.99 -10.10
CA SER A 136 -15.69 14.30 -10.65
C SER A 136 -16.07 14.67 -12.10
N ALA A 137 -15.46 15.69 -12.68
CA ALA A 137 -15.60 16.02 -14.10
C ALA A 137 -14.92 14.99 -15.02
N ASP A 138 -13.91 14.28 -14.53
CA ASP A 138 -13.28 13.17 -15.27
C ASP A 138 -14.13 11.90 -15.11
N PRO A 139 -14.63 11.30 -16.21
CA PRO A 139 -15.45 10.09 -16.16
C PRO A 139 -14.76 8.91 -15.47
N TYR A 140 -13.45 8.76 -15.65
CA TYR A 140 -12.69 7.68 -15.03
C TYR A 140 -12.59 7.87 -13.51
N VAL A 141 -12.35 9.11 -13.07
CA VAL A 141 -12.30 9.45 -11.64
C VAL A 141 -13.68 9.28 -10.99
N LEU A 142 -14.74 9.71 -11.67
CA LEU A 142 -16.11 9.51 -11.20
C LEU A 142 -16.46 8.02 -11.05
N GLN A 143 -16.01 7.17 -11.98
CA GLN A 143 -16.19 5.73 -11.87
C GLN A 143 -15.52 5.17 -10.60
N ILE A 144 -14.26 5.56 -10.35
CA ILE A 144 -13.52 5.12 -9.16
C ILE A 144 -14.19 5.62 -7.88
N TYR A 145 -14.64 6.88 -7.86
CA TYR A 145 -15.36 7.45 -6.73
C TYR A 145 -16.61 6.63 -6.38
N ASN A 146 -17.47 6.35 -7.37
CA ASN A 146 -18.70 5.60 -7.15
C ASN A 146 -18.42 4.17 -6.66
N GLU A 147 -17.43 3.51 -7.28
CA GLU A 147 -17.01 2.17 -6.87
C GLU A 147 -16.48 2.13 -5.43
N LEU A 148 -15.69 3.13 -5.03
CA LEU A 148 -15.15 3.23 -3.68
C LEU A 148 -16.26 3.47 -2.65
N ASP A 149 -17.19 4.38 -2.94
CA ASP A 149 -18.34 4.71 -2.09
C ASP A 149 -19.24 3.49 -1.86
N ASP A 150 -19.55 2.75 -2.93
CA ASP A 150 -20.32 1.51 -2.86
C ASP A 150 -19.60 0.44 -2.02
N LEU A 151 -18.29 0.25 -2.22
CA LEU A 151 -17.51 -0.72 -1.45
C LEU A 151 -17.41 -0.37 0.04
N VAL A 152 -17.29 0.91 0.40
CA VAL A 152 -17.29 1.35 1.81
C VAL A 152 -18.62 1.03 2.48
N LYS A 153 -19.74 1.31 1.79
CA LYS A 153 -21.08 0.98 2.27
C LYS A 153 -21.28 -0.52 2.41
N GLU A 154 -20.83 -1.31 1.45
CA GLU A 154 -20.90 -2.77 1.50
C GLU A 154 -20.08 -3.33 2.66
N TYR A 155 -18.81 -2.91 2.77
CA TYR A 155 -17.93 -3.33 3.86
C TYR A 155 -18.52 -3.04 5.23
N THR A 156 -19.05 -1.84 5.42
CA THR A 156 -19.68 -1.44 6.69
C THR A 156 -20.86 -2.34 7.03
N LYS A 157 -21.75 -2.63 6.07
CA LYS A 157 -22.89 -3.54 6.27
C LYS A 157 -22.43 -4.96 6.63
N VAL A 158 -21.43 -5.48 5.94
CA VAL A 158 -20.91 -6.84 6.17
C VAL A 158 -20.27 -6.94 7.56
N VAL A 159 -19.48 -5.95 7.98
CA VAL A 159 -18.86 -5.93 9.31
C VAL A 159 -19.91 -5.91 10.42
N VAL A 160 -20.96 -5.08 10.29
CA VAL A 160 -22.05 -5.03 11.27
C VAL A 160 -22.71 -6.40 11.41
N ARG A 161 -23.09 -7.02 10.28
CA ARG A 161 -23.71 -8.37 10.28
C ARG A 161 -22.79 -9.42 10.90
N VAL A 162 -21.52 -9.47 10.50
CA VAL A 162 -20.55 -10.44 11.04
C VAL A 162 -20.35 -10.23 12.54
N SER A 163 -20.33 -8.98 13.01
CA SER A 163 -20.27 -8.67 14.44
C SER A 163 -21.50 -9.16 15.21
N GLU A 164 -22.69 -8.98 14.65
CA GLU A 164 -23.94 -9.49 15.23
C GLU A 164 -23.96 -11.02 15.29
N ASP A 165 -23.58 -11.69 14.20
CA ASP A 165 -23.47 -13.15 14.12
C ASP A 165 -22.49 -13.70 15.17
N MET A 166 -21.33 -13.05 15.34
CA MET A 166 -20.35 -13.44 16.36
C MET A 166 -20.89 -13.29 17.79
N LYS A 167 -21.67 -12.24 18.08
CA LYS A 167 -22.30 -12.06 19.40
C LYS A 167 -23.29 -13.18 19.70
N LEU A 168 -24.07 -13.61 18.70
CA LEU A 168 -25.02 -14.72 18.85
C LEU A 168 -24.29 -16.04 19.15
N VAL A 169 -23.21 -16.35 18.43
CA VAL A 169 -22.40 -17.56 18.68
C VAL A 169 -21.78 -17.56 20.08
N GLN A 170 -21.32 -16.40 20.57
CA GLN A 170 -20.79 -16.27 21.94
C GLN A 170 -21.85 -16.52 23.00
N LEU A 171 -23.09 -16.06 22.77
CA LEU A 171 -24.20 -16.33 23.68
C LEU A 171 -24.51 -17.84 23.73
N ASP A 172 -24.64 -18.50 22.58
CA ASP A 172 -24.93 -19.94 22.49
C ASP A 172 -23.84 -20.83 23.11
N THR A 173 -22.58 -20.40 23.07
CA THR A 173 -21.45 -21.10 23.71
C THR A 173 -21.30 -20.81 25.19
N SER A 174 -21.87 -19.72 25.70
CA SER A 174 -21.86 -19.36 27.13
C SER A 174 -23.03 -19.95 27.93
N VAL A 175 -24.08 -20.42 27.25
CA VAL A 175 -25.28 -21.03 27.84
C VAL A 175 -25.18 -22.56 27.91
N ASN A 176 -24.23 -23.17 27.19
CA ASN A 176 -23.88 -24.59 27.24
C ASN A 176 -22.62 -24.83 28.10
#